data_AF-A0A2D4J9A2-F1
#
_entry.id   AF-A0A2D4J9A2-F1
#
_cell.length_a   1.000
_cell.length_b   1.000
_cell.length_c   1.000
_cell.angle_alpha   90.00
_cell.angle_beta   90.00
_cell.angle_gamma   90.00
#
_symmetry.space_group_name_H-M   'P 1'
#
loop_
_entity.id
_entity.type
_entity.pdbx_description
1 polymer ?
#
loop_
_entity_poly.entity_id
_entity_poly.type
_entity_poly.pdbx_seq_one_letter_code
_entity_poly.pdbx_strand_id
1 'polypeptide(L)'
;VEPEWYIPIIPMVLINGAEGIGTGWACKIPNYDTREIVNNVRRMLDGLDPHPMLPNYKNFKGAIQELGQNQYVVSGEIFVVDRNTVEITELPVRTWTQVYKEQVLEPMLNGTEKTPALISDYKEYHTDTTVKFVVKMTEEKLAQAEAAGLHKVFKLQTSLTCNSMVLFDHMGCLKKYETVQDILKEFFDLRLNYYGLRKEWLIGMLGAESTKLNNQARFILEKIQGKIAIENKSKRDLIQMLVQRGYESDPVKAWKEAQEKAAEEEEMQNLNDDNSSSS
;
A
#
# COMPACT_ATOMS: atom_id res chain seq x y z
N VAL A 1 18.93 -5.10 -11.33
CA VAL A 1 17.54 -4.87 -11.76
C VAL A 1 16.66 -5.18 -10.56
N GLU A 2 15.48 -4.57 -10.47
CA GLU A 2 14.46 -4.78 -9.43
C GLU A 2 13.78 -6.16 -9.55
N PRO A 3 13.19 -6.70 -8.46
CA PRO A 3 12.32 -7.87 -8.57
C PRO A 3 11.02 -7.53 -9.32
N GLU A 4 10.32 -8.55 -9.82
CA GLU A 4 8.99 -8.37 -10.44
C GLU A 4 8.02 -7.64 -9.52
N TRP A 5 8.05 -7.97 -8.23
CA TRP A 5 7.30 -7.28 -7.19
C TRP A 5 7.93 -7.49 -5.82
N TYR A 6 7.68 -6.54 -4.92
CA TYR A 6 7.95 -6.70 -3.50
C TYR A 6 6.72 -7.26 -2.78
N ILE A 7 6.94 -8.00 -1.68
CA ILE A 7 5.87 -8.56 -0.86
C ILE A 7 5.72 -7.77 0.47
N PRO A 8 5.02 -6.62 0.49
CA PRO A 8 4.85 -5.83 1.71
C PRO A 8 4.08 -6.61 2.79
N ILE A 9 4.13 -6.16 4.05
CA ILE A 9 3.39 -6.83 5.15
C ILE A 9 1.88 -6.56 5.15
N ILE A 10 1.44 -5.57 4.38
CA ILE A 10 0.05 -5.12 4.19
C ILE A 10 -0.14 -4.67 2.73
N PRO A 11 -1.36 -4.74 2.17
CA PRO A 11 -1.60 -4.46 0.75
C PRO A 11 -1.45 -2.96 0.43
N MET A 12 -0.25 -2.55 0.03
CA MET A 12 0.07 -1.15 -0.28
C MET A 12 -0.79 -0.56 -1.40
N VAL A 13 -1.30 -1.40 -2.31
CA VAL A 13 -2.21 -1.02 -3.39
C VAL A 13 -3.51 -0.40 -2.88
N LEU A 14 -3.99 -0.81 -1.69
CA LEU A 14 -5.17 -0.22 -1.05
C LEU A 14 -4.81 1.02 -0.22
N ILE A 15 -3.63 1.06 0.39
CA ILE A 15 -3.22 2.17 1.28
C ILE A 15 -3.00 3.47 0.50
N ASN A 16 -2.22 3.38 -0.58
CA ASN A 16 -1.87 4.55 -1.39
C ASN A 16 -2.83 4.76 -2.55
N GLY A 17 -3.77 3.84 -2.75
CA GLY A 17 -4.55 3.74 -3.97
C GLY A 17 -3.69 3.30 -5.16
N ALA A 18 -4.34 3.20 -6.32
CA ALA A 18 -3.70 2.92 -7.60
C ALA A 18 -4.44 3.68 -8.69
N GLU A 19 -3.68 4.31 -9.59
CA GLU A 19 -4.24 5.03 -10.72
C GLU A 19 -3.34 4.83 -11.93
N GLY A 20 -3.92 4.42 -13.05
CA GLY A 20 -3.18 4.17 -14.28
C GLY A 20 -4.11 4.01 -15.47
N ILE A 21 -3.64 4.44 -16.64
CA ILE A 21 -4.37 4.30 -17.91
C ILE A 21 -3.46 3.57 -18.87
N GLY A 22 -3.95 2.46 -19.42
CA GLY A 22 -3.29 1.69 -20.46
C GLY A 22 -4.18 1.51 -21.69
N THR A 23 -3.72 0.72 -22.64
CA THR A 23 -4.51 0.37 -23.82
C THR A 23 -5.57 -0.66 -23.43
N GLY A 24 -6.85 -0.30 -23.53
CA GLY A 24 -7.99 -1.20 -23.26
C GLY A 24 -8.47 -1.25 -21.80
N TRP A 25 -7.64 -0.84 -20.84
CA TRP A 25 -7.98 -0.86 -19.40
C TRP A 25 -7.48 0.38 -18.67
N ALA A 26 -8.15 0.69 -17.56
CA ALA A 26 -7.71 1.69 -16.59
C ALA A 26 -7.80 1.10 -15.18
N CYS A 27 -6.96 1.59 -14.28
CA CYS A 27 -7.00 1.26 -12.87
C CYS A 27 -7.37 2.51 -12.07
N LYS A 28 -8.34 2.38 -11.17
CA LYS A 28 -8.67 3.42 -10.18
C LYS A 28 -9.10 2.78 -8.86
N ILE A 29 -8.20 2.80 -7.90
CA ILE A 29 -8.39 2.34 -6.52
C ILE A 29 -8.15 3.55 -5.60
N PRO A 30 -9.09 3.88 -4.70
CA PRO A 30 -8.91 4.96 -3.75
C PRO A 30 -8.04 4.51 -2.57
N ASN A 31 -7.67 5.46 -1.72
CA ASN A 31 -6.91 5.17 -0.51
C ASN A 31 -7.82 4.57 0.57
N TYR A 32 -7.24 3.74 1.43
CA TYR A 32 -7.88 3.12 2.59
C TYR A 32 -7.04 3.30 3.85
N ASP A 33 -7.69 3.24 5.02
CA ASP A 33 -7.00 3.45 6.28
C ASP A 33 -6.06 2.27 6.59
N THR A 34 -4.82 2.62 6.94
CA THR A 34 -3.78 1.62 7.22
C THR A 34 -4.13 0.78 8.45
N ARG A 35 -4.75 1.36 9.49
CA ARG A 35 -5.06 0.64 10.72
C ARG A 35 -6.24 -0.30 10.52
N GLU A 36 -7.23 0.10 9.74
CA GLU A 36 -8.36 -0.73 9.33
C GLU A 36 -7.90 -1.95 8.52
N ILE A 37 -7.00 -1.74 7.55
CA ILE A 37 -6.37 -2.83 6.79
C ILE A 37 -5.60 -3.78 7.74
N VAL A 38 -4.78 -3.24 8.64
CA VAL A 38 -4.04 -4.05 9.62
C VAL A 38 -5.01 -4.86 10.51
N ASN A 39 -6.12 -4.25 10.93
CA ASN A 39 -7.14 -4.93 11.72
C ASN A 39 -7.78 -6.08 10.93
N ASN A 40 -8.14 -5.87 9.66
CA ASN A 40 -8.69 -6.92 8.82
C ASN A 40 -7.69 -8.05 8.54
N VAL A 41 -6.41 -7.74 8.31
CA VAL A 41 -5.36 -8.76 8.19
C VAL A 41 -5.27 -9.60 9.47
N ARG A 42 -5.31 -8.96 10.65
CA ARG A 42 -5.31 -9.68 11.94
C ARG A 42 -6.54 -10.57 12.10
N ARG A 43 -7.73 -10.06 11.77
CA ARG A 43 -8.97 -10.85 11.78
C ARG A 43 -8.86 -12.10 10.91
N MET A 44 -8.31 -11.96 9.71
CA MET A 44 -8.11 -13.08 8.79
C MET A 44 -7.08 -14.09 9.31
N LEU A 45 -6.03 -13.63 10.01
CA LEU A 45 -5.10 -14.53 10.72
C LEU A 45 -5.81 -15.33 11.83
N ASP A 46 -6.82 -14.73 12.47
CA ASP A 46 -7.67 -15.39 13.47
C ASP A 46 -8.78 -16.26 12.85
N GLY A 47 -8.80 -16.41 11.51
CA GLY A 47 -9.79 -17.20 10.77
C GLY A 47 -11.16 -16.52 10.65
N LEU A 48 -11.25 -15.22 10.91
CA LEU A 48 -12.47 -14.42 10.81
C LEU A 48 -12.54 -13.68 9.47
N ASP A 49 -13.76 -13.43 8.98
CA ASP A 49 -13.97 -12.61 7.79
C ASP A 49 -13.56 -11.14 8.05
N PRO A 50 -12.94 -10.48 7.04
CA PRO A 50 -12.61 -9.07 7.12
C PRO A 50 -13.90 -8.23 7.15
N HIS A 51 -13.84 -7.09 7.84
CA HIS A 51 -14.92 -6.11 7.79
C HIS A 51 -14.92 -5.35 6.45
N PRO A 52 -16.09 -4.94 5.94
CA PRO A 52 -16.18 -3.95 4.87
C PRO A 52 -15.36 -2.71 5.21
N MET A 53 -14.67 -2.14 4.23
CA MET A 53 -13.83 -0.95 4.40
C MET A 53 -14.37 0.15 3.50
N LEU A 54 -14.39 1.38 4.01
CA LEU A 54 -14.69 2.57 3.21
C LEU A 54 -13.39 3.26 2.80
N PRO A 55 -13.35 3.95 1.64
CA PRO A 55 -12.21 4.77 1.29
C PRO A 55 -11.89 5.77 2.40
N ASN A 56 -10.60 5.94 2.69
CA ASN A 56 -10.11 6.84 3.73
C ASN A 56 -8.82 7.52 3.26
N TYR A 57 -8.79 8.84 3.38
CA TYR A 57 -7.64 9.65 3.00
C TYR A 57 -7.04 10.27 4.27
N LYS A 58 -5.75 10.04 4.49
CA LYS A 58 -5.04 10.57 5.66
C LYS A 58 -5.18 12.10 5.71
N ASN A 59 -5.53 12.62 6.89
CA ASN A 59 -5.76 14.03 7.20
C ASN A 59 -6.99 14.68 6.54
N PHE A 60 -7.77 13.95 5.73
CA PHE A 60 -9.03 14.45 5.23
C PHE A 60 -10.05 14.54 6.37
N LYS A 61 -10.63 15.72 6.57
CA LYS A 61 -11.61 15.97 7.65
C LYS A 61 -13.06 15.80 7.23
N GLY A 62 -13.31 15.73 5.93
CA GLY A 62 -14.65 15.58 5.38
C GLY A 62 -15.19 14.15 5.55
N ALA A 63 -16.34 13.90 4.92
CA ALA A 63 -17.04 12.62 5.02
C ALA A 63 -17.02 11.86 3.68
N ILE A 64 -16.82 10.54 3.76
CA ILE A 64 -16.98 9.62 2.63
C ILE A 64 -18.11 8.65 2.97
N GLN A 65 -19.12 8.60 2.12
CA GLN A 65 -20.31 7.77 2.31
C GLN A 65 -20.53 6.91 1.07
N GLU A 66 -20.84 5.63 1.29
CA GLU A 66 -21.23 4.73 0.22
C GLU A 66 -22.68 5.01 -0.22
N LEU A 67 -22.89 5.17 -1.53
CA LEU A 67 -24.21 5.30 -2.15
C LEU A 67 -24.69 4.00 -2.80
N GLY A 68 -23.77 3.11 -3.10
CA GLY A 68 -24.00 1.83 -3.74
C GLY A 68 -22.67 1.14 -3.97
N GLN A 69 -22.70 -0.08 -4.52
CA GLN A 69 -21.49 -0.86 -4.74
C GLN A 69 -20.47 -0.06 -5.57
N ASN A 70 -19.28 0.14 -4.99
CA ASN A 70 -18.17 0.91 -5.58
C ASN A 70 -18.53 2.36 -5.95
N GLN A 71 -19.55 2.95 -5.34
CA GLN A 71 -19.97 4.33 -5.56
C GLN A 71 -20.05 5.08 -4.24
N TYR A 72 -19.30 6.17 -4.15
CA TYR A 72 -19.17 6.96 -2.94
C TYR A 72 -19.44 8.44 -3.23
N VAL A 73 -19.90 9.17 -2.21
CA VAL A 73 -19.87 10.63 -2.19
C VAL A 73 -18.84 11.09 -1.20
N VAL A 74 -17.95 11.96 -1.67
CA VAL A 74 -16.92 12.62 -0.89
C VAL A 74 -17.37 14.06 -0.64
N SER A 75 -17.62 14.39 0.62
CA SER A 75 -18.11 15.70 1.04
C SER A 75 -17.03 16.46 1.80
N GLY A 76 -16.77 17.71 1.43
CA GLY A 76 -15.99 18.64 2.24
C GLY A 76 -16.76 19.12 3.48
N GLU A 77 -16.24 20.14 4.15
CA GLU A 77 -16.86 20.73 5.34
C GLU A 77 -17.24 22.18 5.08
N ILE A 78 -18.49 22.51 5.40
CA ILE A 78 -19.02 23.87 5.37
C ILE A 78 -19.95 24.09 6.56
N PHE A 79 -19.78 25.22 7.24
CA PHE A 79 -20.55 25.58 8.43
C PHE A 79 -21.09 27.00 8.31
N VAL A 80 -22.29 27.22 8.84
CA VAL A 80 -22.88 28.56 8.97
C VAL A 80 -22.34 29.19 10.25
N VAL A 81 -21.67 30.33 10.13
CA VAL A 81 -21.10 31.05 11.27
C VAL A 81 -22.12 32.04 11.83
N ASP A 82 -22.77 32.78 10.93
CA ASP A 82 -23.84 33.73 11.24
C ASP A 82 -24.76 33.89 10.00
N ARG A 83 -25.73 34.81 10.07
CA ARG A 83 -26.73 35.02 9.00
C ARG A 83 -26.15 35.54 7.68
N ASN A 84 -24.91 36.01 7.65
CA ASN A 84 -24.26 36.52 6.45
C ASN A 84 -22.94 35.80 6.13
N THR A 85 -22.59 34.74 6.86
CA THR A 85 -21.26 34.12 6.78
C THR A 85 -21.32 32.61 6.81
N VAL A 86 -20.62 31.99 5.86
CA VAL A 86 -20.29 30.57 5.90
C VAL A 86 -18.78 30.37 5.90
N GLU A 87 -18.34 29.31 6.54
CA GLU A 87 -16.94 28.92 6.61
C GLU A 87 -16.75 27.54 5.95
N ILE A 88 -15.83 27.45 4.99
CA ILE A 88 -15.43 26.21 4.33
C ILE A 88 -14.07 25.81 4.87
N THR A 89 -14.00 24.69 5.58
CA THR A 89 -12.78 24.20 6.26
C THR A 89 -12.16 22.98 5.61
N GLU A 90 -12.85 22.36 4.66
CA GLU A 90 -12.35 21.20 3.93
C GLU A 90 -12.98 21.12 2.54
N LEU A 91 -12.17 20.78 1.53
CA LEU A 91 -12.64 20.52 0.16
C LEU A 91 -12.68 19.01 -0.09
N PRO A 92 -13.57 18.51 -0.96
CA PRO A 92 -13.54 17.10 -1.34
C PRO A 92 -12.17 16.64 -1.81
N VAL A 93 -11.84 15.38 -1.56
CA VAL A 93 -10.56 14.80 -2.00
C VAL A 93 -10.37 15.01 -3.49
N ARG A 94 -9.14 15.40 -3.89
CA ARG A 94 -8.74 15.78 -5.26
C ARG A 94 -9.33 17.10 -5.78
N THR A 95 -9.97 17.89 -4.94
CA THR A 95 -10.29 19.30 -5.23
C THR A 95 -9.19 20.20 -4.67
N TRP A 96 -8.39 20.78 -5.57
CA TRP A 96 -7.27 21.66 -5.19
C TRP A 96 -7.75 23.07 -4.85
N THR A 97 -7.17 23.69 -3.82
CA THR A 97 -7.57 25.01 -3.29
C THR A 97 -7.63 26.09 -4.36
N GLN A 98 -6.57 26.23 -5.17
CA GLN A 98 -6.52 27.24 -6.24
C GLN A 98 -7.58 26.98 -7.33
N VAL A 99 -7.77 25.71 -7.71
CA VAL A 99 -8.79 25.32 -8.70
C VAL A 99 -10.19 25.62 -8.17
N TYR A 100 -10.46 25.32 -6.89
CA TYR A 100 -11.73 25.62 -6.25
C TYR A 100 -12.02 27.12 -6.21
N LYS A 101 -11.01 27.92 -5.84
CA LYS A 101 -11.10 29.38 -5.86
C LYS A 101 -11.48 29.90 -7.25
N GLU A 102 -10.72 29.54 -8.27
CA GLU A 102 -10.90 30.04 -9.65
C GLU A 102 -12.20 29.54 -10.30
N GLN A 103 -12.60 28.29 -10.06
CA GLN A 103 -13.72 27.67 -10.78
C GLN A 103 -15.04 27.73 -10.02
N VAL A 104 -15.02 27.97 -8.71
CA VAL A 104 -16.23 27.98 -7.87
C VAL A 104 -16.43 29.35 -7.23
N LEU A 105 -15.47 29.86 -6.46
CA LEU A 105 -15.67 31.09 -5.69
C LEU A 105 -15.65 32.35 -6.56
N GLU A 106 -14.71 32.47 -7.51
CA GLU A 106 -14.64 33.63 -8.42
C GLU A 106 -15.91 33.80 -9.28
N PRO A 107 -16.48 32.74 -9.89
CA PRO A 107 -17.78 32.83 -10.56
C PRO A 107 -18.93 33.15 -9.61
N MET A 108 -18.90 32.66 -8.37
CA MET A 108 -19.92 32.98 -7.37
C MET A 108 -19.84 34.44 -6.91
N LEU A 109 -18.66 35.05 -6.91
CA LEU A 109 -18.46 36.45 -6.53
C LEU A 109 -18.85 37.41 -7.66
N ASN A 110 -18.32 37.19 -8.86
CA ASN A 110 -18.45 38.13 -9.97
C ASN A 110 -19.69 37.86 -10.83
N GLY A 111 -20.26 36.67 -10.72
CA GLY A 111 -21.22 36.16 -11.70
C GLY A 111 -20.55 35.82 -13.03
N THR A 112 -21.32 35.20 -13.92
CA THR A 112 -20.98 34.95 -15.33
C THR A 112 -22.17 35.34 -16.20
N GLU A 113 -22.00 35.34 -17.52
CA GLU A 113 -23.11 35.56 -18.46
C GLU A 113 -24.29 34.61 -18.23
N LYS A 114 -24.05 33.41 -17.68
CA LYS A 114 -25.06 32.37 -17.47
C LYS A 114 -25.54 32.25 -16.02
N THR A 115 -24.78 32.75 -15.06
CA THR A 115 -25.05 32.54 -13.63
C THR A 115 -24.86 33.84 -12.86
N PRO A 116 -25.88 34.35 -12.15
CA PRO A 116 -25.71 35.56 -11.36
C PRO A 116 -24.75 35.33 -10.17
N ALA A 117 -24.17 36.41 -9.66
CA ALA A 117 -23.41 36.38 -8.42
C ALA A 117 -24.28 35.83 -7.26
N LEU A 118 -23.65 35.02 -6.43
CA LEU A 118 -24.24 34.36 -5.27
C LEU A 118 -23.67 34.91 -3.95
N ILE A 119 -22.39 35.25 -3.92
CA ILE A 119 -21.67 35.71 -2.73
C ILE A 119 -21.25 37.18 -2.92
N SER A 120 -21.04 37.90 -1.82
CA SER A 120 -20.64 39.31 -1.85
C SER A 120 -19.14 39.53 -1.68
N ASP A 121 -18.46 38.64 -0.96
CA ASP A 121 -17.02 38.68 -0.70
C ASP A 121 -16.55 37.31 -0.20
N TYR A 122 -15.26 37.02 -0.28
CA TYR A 122 -14.65 35.90 0.44
C TYR A 122 -13.21 36.21 0.87
N LYS A 123 -12.77 35.62 1.98
CA LYS A 123 -11.40 35.72 2.48
C LYS A 123 -10.77 34.36 2.66
N GLU A 124 -9.47 34.30 2.42
CA GLU A 124 -8.67 33.07 2.48
C GLU A 124 -7.76 33.09 3.70
N TYR A 125 -7.79 32.00 4.47
CA TYR A 125 -6.95 31.78 5.65
C TYR A 125 -6.27 30.41 5.57
N HIS A 126 -5.78 30.06 4.38
CA HIS A 126 -5.17 28.75 4.11
C HIS A 126 -3.79 28.64 4.76
N THR A 127 -3.41 27.40 5.05
CA THR A 127 -1.99 27.04 5.23
C THR A 127 -1.53 26.21 4.04
N ASP A 128 -0.27 25.77 4.08
CA ASP A 128 0.27 24.76 3.18
C ASP A 128 -0.48 23.41 3.21
N THR A 129 -1.20 23.14 4.29
CA THR A 129 -1.79 21.83 4.61
C THR A 129 -3.29 21.89 4.96
N THR A 130 -3.89 23.07 5.05
CA THR A 130 -5.30 23.24 5.45
C THR A 130 -6.02 24.30 4.62
N VAL A 131 -7.30 24.08 4.39
CA VAL A 131 -8.21 25.01 3.70
C VAL A 131 -9.08 25.74 4.71
N LYS A 132 -9.29 27.04 4.45
CA LYS A 132 -10.22 27.88 5.19
C LYS A 132 -10.66 29.07 4.33
N PHE A 133 -11.90 29.04 3.87
CA PHE A 133 -12.55 30.18 3.22
C PHE A 133 -13.63 30.73 4.15
N VAL A 134 -13.65 32.06 4.32
CA VAL A 134 -14.75 32.77 4.99
C VAL A 134 -15.50 33.52 3.92
N VAL A 135 -16.73 33.10 3.64
CA VAL A 135 -17.54 33.59 2.53
C VAL A 135 -18.68 34.44 3.07
N LYS A 136 -18.85 35.65 2.52
CA LYS A 136 -19.92 36.58 2.87
C LYS A 136 -21.06 36.52 1.86
N MET A 137 -22.28 36.51 2.35
CA MET A 137 -23.51 36.44 1.57
C MET A 137 -24.58 37.36 2.16
N THR A 138 -25.59 37.73 1.38
CA THR A 138 -26.79 38.35 1.97
C THR A 138 -27.62 37.30 2.70
N GLU A 139 -28.37 37.70 3.73
CA GLU A 139 -29.20 36.76 4.52
C GLU A 139 -30.17 35.97 3.64
N GLU A 140 -30.77 36.64 2.64
CA GLU A 140 -31.69 36.01 1.68
C GLU A 140 -31.00 34.94 0.83
N LYS A 141 -29.78 35.20 0.34
CA LYS A 141 -29.03 34.24 -0.48
C LYS A 141 -28.52 33.07 0.34
N LEU A 142 -28.13 33.30 1.59
CA LEU A 142 -27.73 32.24 2.50
C LEU A 142 -28.91 31.31 2.81
N ALA A 143 -30.07 31.86 3.15
CA ALA A 143 -31.27 31.06 3.41
C ALA A 143 -31.67 30.20 2.18
N GLN A 144 -31.56 30.77 0.97
CA GLN A 144 -31.75 30.02 -0.28
C GLN A 144 -30.72 28.90 -0.46
N ALA A 145 -29.45 29.17 -0.14
CA ALA A 145 -28.37 28.20 -0.26
C ALA A 145 -28.50 27.05 0.76
N GLU A 146 -28.95 27.33 1.99
CA GLU A 146 -29.25 26.33 3.01
C GLU A 146 -30.41 25.44 2.58
N ALA A 147 -31.51 26.04 2.10
CA ALA A 147 -32.67 25.29 1.61
C ALA A 147 -32.34 24.38 0.42
N ALA A 148 -31.39 24.79 -0.43
CA ALA A 148 -30.89 23.99 -1.55
C ALA A 148 -29.81 22.97 -1.15
N GLY A 149 -29.27 23.06 0.07
CA GLY A 149 -28.15 22.27 0.57
C GLY A 149 -26.80 22.93 0.29
N LEU A 150 -26.11 23.38 1.33
CA LEU A 150 -24.84 24.12 1.22
C LEU A 150 -23.75 23.34 0.46
N HIS A 151 -23.56 22.05 0.76
CA HIS A 151 -22.59 21.22 0.04
C HIS A 151 -22.82 21.17 -1.46
N LYS A 152 -24.09 21.10 -1.89
CA LYS A 152 -24.47 21.07 -3.30
C LYS A 152 -24.25 22.42 -3.96
N VAL A 153 -24.64 23.50 -3.29
CA VAL A 153 -24.51 24.87 -3.79
C VAL A 153 -23.04 25.24 -3.95
N PHE A 154 -22.23 25.01 -2.92
CA PHE A 154 -20.80 25.32 -2.88
C PHE A 154 -19.91 24.28 -3.56
N LYS A 155 -20.49 23.30 -4.27
CA LYS A 155 -19.73 22.26 -4.99
C LYS A 155 -18.74 21.50 -4.10
N LEU A 156 -19.11 21.29 -2.85
CA LEU A 156 -18.32 20.56 -1.84
C LEU A 156 -18.70 19.08 -1.76
N GLN A 157 -19.24 18.53 -2.85
CA GLN A 157 -19.57 17.13 -3.00
C GLN A 157 -19.08 16.63 -4.36
N THR A 158 -18.27 15.57 -4.35
CA THR A 158 -17.82 14.87 -5.55
C THR A 158 -18.20 13.40 -5.48
N SER A 159 -18.55 12.82 -6.62
CA SER A 159 -18.80 11.39 -6.74
C SER A 159 -17.48 10.66 -7.02
N LEU A 160 -17.26 9.56 -6.30
CA LEU A 160 -16.15 8.65 -6.50
C LEU A 160 -16.70 7.28 -6.90
N THR A 161 -16.45 6.86 -8.14
CA THR A 161 -16.84 5.54 -8.66
C THR A 161 -15.61 4.69 -8.93
N CYS A 162 -15.62 3.44 -8.45
CA CYS A 162 -14.49 2.51 -8.46
C CYS A 162 -14.82 1.21 -9.21
N ASN A 163 -15.39 1.29 -10.41
CA ASN A 163 -15.77 0.12 -11.22
C ASN A 163 -14.62 -0.48 -12.03
N SER A 164 -13.43 0.11 -11.97
CA SER A 164 -12.26 -0.29 -12.76
C SER A 164 -11.07 -0.56 -11.84
N MET A 165 -11.19 -1.57 -10.99
CA MET A 165 -10.11 -2.06 -10.14
C MET A 165 -9.37 -3.18 -10.89
N VAL A 166 -8.57 -2.80 -11.88
CA VAL A 166 -7.81 -3.73 -12.73
C VAL A 166 -6.35 -3.70 -12.30
N LEU A 167 -5.80 -4.85 -11.94
CA LEU A 167 -4.42 -5.02 -11.48
C LEU A 167 -3.80 -6.24 -12.17
N PHE A 168 -2.47 -6.31 -12.18
CA PHE A 168 -1.79 -7.58 -12.42
C PHE A 168 -1.84 -8.41 -11.14
N ASP A 169 -2.17 -9.69 -11.27
CA ASP A 169 -2.00 -10.65 -10.18
C ASP A 169 -0.53 -11.06 -10.02
N HIS A 170 -0.25 -11.92 -9.04
CA HIS A 170 1.11 -12.38 -8.73
C HIS A 170 1.75 -13.25 -9.82
N MET A 171 0.98 -13.72 -10.80
CA MET A 171 1.44 -14.46 -11.97
C MET A 171 1.60 -13.56 -13.21
N GLY A 172 1.45 -12.24 -13.05
CA GLY A 172 1.54 -11.28 -14.16
C GLY A 172 0.31 -11.28 -15.08
N CYS A 173 -0.80 -11.89 -14.67
CA CYS A 173 -2.05 -11.90 -15.44
C CYS A 173 -2.94 -10.70 -15.07
N LEU A 174 -3.51 -10.04 -16.07
CA LEU A 174 -4.38 -8.88 -15.84
C LEU A 174 -5.76 -9.34 -15.33
N LYS A 175 -6.18 -8.84 -14.17
CA LYS A 175 -7.44 -9.22 -13.51
C LYS A 175 -8.23 -8.01 -13.06
N LYS A 176 -9.55 -8.03 -13.30
CA LYS A 176 -10.50 -7.08 -12.72
C LYS A 176 -11.06 -7.63 -11.42
N TYR A 177 -10.99 -6.83 -10.36
CA TYR A 177 -11.56 -7.13 -9.05
C TYR A 177 -12.89 -6.39 -8.90
N GLU A 178 -13.91 -7.08 -8.36
CA GLU A 178 -15.23 -6.48 -8.16
C GLU A 178 -15.32 -5.76 -6.80
N THR A 179 -14.58 -6.24 -5.79
CA THR A 179 -14.51 -5.60 -4.47
C THR A 179 -13.07 -5.48 -3.99
N VAL A 180 -12.82 -4.53 -3.07
CA VAL A 180 -11.51 -4.44 -2.40
C VAL A 180 -11.24 -5.59 -1.43
N GLN A 181 -12.28 -6.32 -1.02
CA GLN A 181 -12.14 -7.53 -0.21
C GLN A 181 -11.51 -8.67 -1.02
N ASP A 182 -11.82 -8.76 -2.32
CA ASP A 182 -11.19 -9.74 -3.22
C ASP A 182 -9.68 -9.48 -3.32
N ILE A 183 -9.28 -8.20 -3.47
CA ILE A 183 -7.88 -7.77 -3.48
C ILE A 183 -7.20 -8.11 -2.14
N LEU A 184 -7.86 -7.79 -1.02
CA LEU A 184 -7.33 -8.07 0.31
C LEU A 184 -7.14 -9.58 0.54
N LYS A 185 -8.10 -10.40 0.10
CA LYS A 185 -8.07 -11.86 0.26
C LYS A 185 -6.94 -12.49 -0.54
N GLU A 186 -6.81 -12.13 -1.81
CA GLU A 186 -5.74 -12.64 -2.68
C GLU A 186 -4.35 -12.24 -2.15
N PHE A 187 -4.20 -10.98 -1.73
CA PHE A 187 -2.97 -10.52 -1.08
C PHE A 187 -2.68 -11.29 0.22
N PHE A 188 -3.69 -11.53 1.06
CA PHE A 188 -3.52 -12.22 2.33
C PHE A 188 -3.00 -13.65 2.13
N ASP A 189 -3.60 -14.41 1.22
CA ASP A 189 -3.22 -15.80 0.97
C ASP A 189 -1.79 -15.89 0.45
N LEU A 190 -1.44 -15.03 -0.53
CA LEU A 190 -0.07 -14.91 -1.03
C LEU A 190 0.89 -14.52 0.09
N ARG A 191 0.57 -13.49 0.86
CA ARG A 191 1.46 -12.99 1.91
C ARG A 191 1.68 -14.01 3.03
N LEU A 192 0.65 -14.77 3.39
CA LEU A 192 0.74 -15.83 4.39
C LEU A 192 1.66 -16.96 3.90
N ASN A 193 1.54 -17.37 2.63
CA ASN A 193 2.46 -18.34 2.03
C ASN A 193 3.92 -17.84 2.09
N TYR A 194 4.16 -16.57 1.76
CA TYR A 194 5.49 -15.97 1.84
C TYR A 194 6.04 -15.84 3.28
N TYR A 195 5.18 -15.83 4.30
CA TYR A 195 5.65 -16.02 5.68
C TYR A 195 6.14 -17.45 5.95
N GLY A 196 5.51 -18.45 5.33
CA GLY A 196 6.00 -19.84 5.32
C GLY A 196 7.39 -19.96 4.71
N LEU A 197 7.56 -19.47 3.47
CA LEU A 197 8.85 -19.44 2.78
C LEU A 197 9.92 -18.70 3.59
N ARG A 198 9.56 -17.55 4.19
CA ARG A 198 10.47 -16.80 5.08
C ARG A 198 10.89 -17.62 6.29
N LYS A 199 9.97 -18.38 6.91
CA LYS A 199 10.28 -19.23 8.06
C LYS A 199 11.25 -20.33 7.68
N GLU A 200 11.03 -21.00 6.55
CA GLU A 200 11.91 -22.06 6.04
C GLU A 200 13.31 -21.53 5.74
N TRP A 201 13.39 -20.39 5.07
CA TRP A 201 14.67 -19.70 4.82
C TRP A 201 15.40 -19.42 6.13
N LEU A 202 14.71 -18.86 7.14
CA LEU A 202 15.32 -18.51 8.43
C LEU A 202 15.80 -19.74 9.19
N ILE A 203 15.03 -20.83 9.19
CA ILE A 203 15.45 -22.10 9.80
C ILE A 203 16.72 -22.62 9.12
N GLY A 204 16.78 -22.60 7.79
CA GLY A 204 17.94 -23.01 7.02
C GLY A 204 19.19 -22.18 7.32
N MET A 205 19.10 -20.86 7.20
CA MET A 205 20.23 -19.96 7.44
C MET A 205 20.71 -20.01 8.89
N LEU A 206 19.81 -19.90 9.88
CA LEU A 206 20.19 -19.94 11.29
C LEU A 206 20.75 -21.32 11.67
N GLY A 207 20.26 -22.40 11.04
CA GLY A 207 20.84 -23.73 11.15
C GLY A 207 22.27 -23.78 10.65
N ALA A 208 22.54 -23.23 9.46
CA ALA A 208 23.89 -23.15 8.90
C ALA A 208 24.84 -22.28 9.75
N GLU A 209 24.35 -21.15 10.27
CA GLU A 209 25.10 -20.29 11.20
C GLU A 209 25.43 -21.02 12.51
N SER A 210 24.47 -21.75 13.07
CA SER A 210 24.66 -22.59 14.26
C SER A 210 25.74 -23.66 14.02
N THR A 211 25.65 -24.39 12.90
CA THR A 211 26.66 -25.40 12.52
C THR A 211 28.05 -24.79 12.33
N LYS A 212 28.14 -23.60 11.74
CA LYS A 212 29.41 -22.88 11.58
C LYS A 212 30.01 -22.53 12.94
N LEU A 213 29.22 -21.97 13.85
CA LEU A 213 29.64 -21.64 15.22
C LEU A 213 30.05 -22.89 16.00
N ASN A 214 29.32 -24.00 15.85
CA ASN A 214 29.65 -25.28 16.48
C ASN A 214 31.02 -25.81 16.01
N ASN A 215 31.29 -25.77 14.70
CA ASN A 215 32.58 -26.18 14.13
C ASN A 215 33.73 -25.27 14.61
N GLN A 216 33.50 -23.95 14.65
CA GLN A 216 34.48 -22.99 15.17
C GLN A 216 34.77 -23.21 16.66
N ALA A 217 33.73 -23.36 17.48
CA ALA A 217 33.87 -23.61 18.92
C ALA A 217 34.61 -24.94 19.17
N ARG A 218 34.24 -26.00 18.46
CA ARG A 218 34.91 -27.31 18.53
C ARG A 218 36.40 -27.19 18.20
N PHE A 219 36.77 -26.47 17.15
CA PHE A 219 38.16 -26.27 16.76
C PHE A 219 38.97 -25.58 17.86
N ILE A 220 38.43 -24.50 18.42
CA ILE A 220 39.08 -23.76 19.53
C ILE A 220 39.24 -24.67 20.75
N LEU A 221 38.21 -25.41 21.14
CA LEU A 221 38.27 -26.34 22.27
C LEU A 221 39.28 -27.47 22.05
N GLU A 222 39.31 -28.09 20.87
CA GLU A 222 40.31 -29.09 20.54
C GLU A 222 41.73 -28.51 20.55
N LYS A 223 41.91 -27.24 20.15
CA LYS A 223 43.21 -26.57 20.13
C LYS A 223 43.73 -26.27 21.53
N ILE A 224 42.90 -25.69 22.40
CA ILE A 224 43.31 -25.35 23.78
C ILE A 224 43.54 -26.60 24.63
N GLN A 225 42.86 -27.72 24.32
CA GLN A 225 43.05 -29.01 24.97
C GLN A 225 44.24 -29.80 24.40
N GLY A 226 44.93 -29.29 23.38
CA GLY A 226 46.04 -29.98 22.72
C GLY A 226 45.64 -31.21 21.91
N LYS A 227 44.34 -31.41 21.63
CA LYS A 227 43.83 -32.52 20.81
C LYS A 227 44.08 -32.33 19.31
N ILE A 228 44.25 -31.08 18.88
CA ILE A 228 44.59 -30.71 17.51
C ILE A 228 45.80 -29.76 17.53
N ALA A 229 46.77 -30.02 16.66
CA ALA A 229 47.96 -29.19 16.48
C ALA A 229 48.05 -28.78 15.01
N ILE A 230 48.21 -27.49 14.76
CA ILE A 230 48.21 -26.89 13.43
C ILE A 230 49.55 -26.26 13.06
N GLU A 231 50.40 -26.05 14.08
CA GLU A 231 51.70 -25.45 13.96
C GLU A 231 52.60 -26.27 13.03
N ASN A 232 53.28 -25.59 12.10
CA ASN A 232 54.20 -26.18 11.11
C ASN A 232 53.59 -27.27 10.20
N LYS A 233 52.26 -27.32 10.04
CA LYS A 233 51.61 -28.20 9.05
C LYS A 233 51.43 -27.50 7.70
N SER A 234 51.60 -28.25 6.61
CA SER A 234 51.28 -27.74 5.28
C SER A 234 49.78 -27.51 5.12
N LYS A 235 49.36 -26.63 4.20
CA LYS A 235 47.93 -26.38 3.90
C LYS A 235 47.20 -27.67 3.53
N ARG A 236 47.84 -28.56 2.77
CA ARG A 236 47.25 -29.85 2.36
C ARG A 236 46.99 -30.75 3.56
N ASP A 237 47.98 -30.89 4.46
CA ASP A 237 47.86 -31.76 5.64
C ASP A 237 46.84 -31.20 6.63
N LEU A 238 46.74 -29.87 6.77
CA LEU A 238 45.75 -29.23 7.61
C LEU A 238 44.32 -29.53 7.12
N ILE A 239 44.06 -29.36 5.81
CA ILE A 239 42.75 -29.64 5.22
C ILE A 239 42.41 -31.13 5.37
N GLN A 240 43.34 -32.03 5.03
CA GLN A 240 43.11 -33.47 5.14
C GLN A 240 42.84 -33.90 6.59
N MET A 241 43.55 -33.31 7.57
CA MET A 241 43.30 -33.54 8.99
C MET A 241 41.90 -33.06 9.42
N LEU A 242 41.49 -31.86 9.01
CA LEU A 242 40.16 -31.32 9.35
C LEU A 242 39.05 -32.20 8.77
N VAL A 243 39.20 -32.64 7.51
CA VAL A 243 38.27 -33.56 6.85
C VAL A 243 38.20 -34.90 7.58
N GLN A 244 39.35 -35.52 7.91
CA GLN A 244 39.38 -36.79 8.64
C GLN A 244 38.77 -36.72 10.04
N ARG A 245 38.78 -35.53 10.67
CA ARG A 245 38.15 -35.29 11.98
C ARG A 245 36.68 -34.91 11.86
N GLY A 246 36.13 -34.87 10.65
CA GLY A 246 34.74 -34.52 10.40
C GLY A 246 34.41 -33.08 10.76
N TYR A 247 35.34 -32.14 10.52
CA TYR A 247 34.96 -30.73 10.46
C TYR A 247 34.24 -30.47 9.15
N GLU A 248 33.12 -29.79 9.24
CA GLU A 248 32.34 -29.42 8.06
C GLU A 248 33.02 -28.27 7.31
N SER A 249 32.93 -28.29 5.97
CA SER A 249 33.21 -27.10 5.16
C SER A 249 32.20 -26.00 5.50
N ASP A 250 32.46 -24.74 5.14
CA ASP A 250 31.65 -23.59 5.56
C ASP A 250 30.13 -23.82 5.31
N PRO A 251 29.35 -24.10 6.36
CA PRO A 251 27.96 -24.52 6.20
C PRO A 251 27.08 -23.40 5.64
N VAL A 252 27.42 -22.14 5.95
CA VAL A 252 26.68 -20.97 5.45
C VAL A 252 26.88 -20.80 3.95
N LYS A 253 28.11 -21.04 3.47
CA LYS A 253 28.41 -21.00 2.04
C LYS A 253 27.68 -22.14 1.31
N ALA A 254 27.80 -23.37 1.82
CA ALA A 254 27.14 -24.53 1.25
C ALA A 254 25.61 -24.36 1.18
N TRP A 255 25.00 -23.78 2.22
CA TRP A 255 23.57 -23.50 2.24
C TRP A 255 23.16 -22.48 1.18
N LYS A 256 23.89 -21.36 1.04
CA LYS A 256 23.60 -20.35 0.01
C LYS A 256 23.74 -20.90 -1.40
N GLU A 257 24.82 -21.63 -1.69
CA GLU A 257 25.03 -22.26 -3.00
C GLU A 257 23.90 -23.25 -3.34
N ALA A 258 23.38 -23.97 -2.34
CA ALA A 258 22.23 -24.86 -2.54
C ALA A 258 20.93 -24.10 -2.85
N GLN A 259 20.71 -22.92 -2.24
CA GLN A 259 19.55 -22.08 -2.55
C GLN A 259 19.65 -21.43 -3.94
N GLU A 260 20.84 -20.94 -4.32
CA GLU A 260 21.09 -20.38 -5.65
C GLU A 260 20.83 -21.41 -6.74
N LYS A 261 21.36 -22.63 -6.56
CA LYS A 261 21.13 -23.73 -7.49
C LYS A 261 19.65 -24.12 -7.60
N ALA A 262 18.92 -24.15 -6.48
CA ALA A 262 17.48 -24.45 -6.49
C ALA A 262 16.69 -23.38 -7.24
N ALA A 263 17.02 -22.10 -7.06
CA ALA A 263 16.38 -21.00 -7.77
C ALA A 263 16.63 -21.05 -9.29
N GLU A 264 17.86 -21.36 -9.72
CA GLU A 264 18.20 -21.55 -11.14
C GLU A 264 17.41 -22.71 -11.78
N GLU A 265 17.19 -23.79 -11.03
CA GLU A 265 16.41 -24.95 -11.47
C GLU A 265 14.90 -24.61 -11.61
N GLU A 266 14.34 -23.80 -10.71
CA GLU A 266 12.96 -23.32 -10.79
C GLU A 266 12.74 -22.35 -11.97
N GLU A 267 13.64 -21.40 -12.20
CA GLU A 267 13.55 -20.49 -13.35
C GLU A 267 13.58 -21.23 -14.69
N MET A 268 14.44 -22.25 -14.82
CA MET A 268 14.49 -23.08 -16.02
C MET A 268 13.20 -23.89 -16.25
N GLN A 269 12.49 -24.28 -15.20
CA GLN A 269 11.21 -24.99 -15.32
C GLN A 269 10.10 -24.05 -15.80
N ASN A 270 9.99 -22.86 -15.20
CA ASN A 270 8.97 -21.87 -15.60
C ASN A 270 9.11 -21.44 -17.07
N LEU A 271 10.36 -21.25 -17.54
CA LEU A 271 10.64 -20.93 -18.96
C LEU A 271 10.22 -22.04 -19.93
N ASN A 272 10.26 -23.31 -19.50
CA ASN A 272 9.85 -24.44 -20.33
C ASN A 272 8.32 -24.60 -20.37
N ASP A 273 7.64 -24.34 -19.25
CA ASP A 273 6.18 -24.40 -19.17
C ASP A 273 5.52 -23.27 -19.98
N ASP A 274 6.06 -22.04 -19.94
CA ASP A 274 5.57 -20.92 -20.76
C ASP A 274 5.68 -21.22 -22.26
N ASN A 275 6.78 -21.82 -22.72
CA ASN A 275 6.92 -22.23 -24.13
C ASN A 275 5.92 -23.32 -24.54
N SER A 276 5.55 -24.22 -23.63
CA SER A 276 4.59 -25.29 -23.91
C SER A 276 3.14 -24.80 -24.00
N SER A 277 2.79 -23.70 -23.32
CA SER A 277 1.46 -23.08 -23.36
C SER A 277 1.22 -22.21 -24.61
N SER A 278 2.28 -21.92 -25.37
CA SER A 278 2.25 -21.13 -26.61
C SER A 278 2.23 -21.96 -27.91
N SER A 279 2.05 -23.28 -27.83
CA SER A 279 1.99 -24.21 -28.98
C SER A 279 0.58 -24.76 -29.23
#